data_AF-A0A6N7VJK3-F1
#
_entry.id   AF-A0A6N7VJK3-F1
#
_cell.length_a   1.000
_cell.length_b   1.000
_cell.length_c   1.000
_cell.angle_alpha   90.00
_cell.angle_beta   90.00
_cell.angle_gamma   90.00
#
_symmetry.space_group_name_H-M   'P 1'
#
loop_
_entity.id
_entity.type
_entity.pdbx_description
1 polymer ?
#
loop_
_entity_poly.entity_id
_entity_poly.type
_entity_poly.pdbx_seq_one_letter_code
_entity_poly.pdbx_strand_id
1 'polypeptide(L)'
;MRKLLCILVILAGALCWHMTRPDTIHEKVGGPARPASQETRTFPAGTPRPPEELPSSLQLVWEGWHIREIAHSRIPREDWVPLKQMSPWLPKAQVAVEDKRFYSHHGVDPDGIIRATLVNIQNDEVVEGASTITQQLVKNLLLTSDQSVKRKAAEAALALLVEARCSKEEILEMYLNTTFLGSGATGVKQASQVYFGKNPKDLSLPQAATLAGLPYAPTALNPYANWQGSKKRRNLVLNRMAEQDMITPEQLEDALNEPLGIGK
;
A
#
# COMPACT_ATOMS: atom_id res chain seq x y z
N MET A 1 -14.34 22.47 9.32
CA MET A 1 -13.51 23.14 10.34
C MET A 1 -13.27 22.29 11.60
N ARG A 2 -14.28 21.78 12.31
CA ARG A 2 -14.09 20.94 13.51
C ARG A 2 -13.27 19.65 13.29
N LYS A 3 -13.48 18.92 12.19
CA LYS A 3 -12.69 17.72 11.85
C LYS A 3 -11.20 18.03 11.57
N LEU A 4 -10.92 19.15 10.90
CA LEU A 4 -9.57 19.62 10.60
C LEU A 4 -8.82 20.05 11.88
N LEU A 5 -9.52 20.68 12.82
CA LEU A 5 -8.97 21.05 14.13
C LEU A 5 -8.64 19.82 14.98
N CYS A 6 -9.51 18.80 15.02
CA CYS A 6 -9.21 17.55 15.73
C CYS A 6 -8.02 16.80 15.13
N ILE A 7 -7.89 16.77 13.80
CA ILE A 7 -6.75 16.17 13.11
C ILE A 7 -5.47 16.96 13.39
N LEU A 8 -5.51 18.30 13.37
CA LEU A 8 -4.37 19.14 13.77
C LEU A 8 -3.98 18.93 15.23
N VAL A 9 -4.92 18.69 16.14
CA VAL A 9 -4.65 18.39 17.55
C VAL A 9 -4.06 16.99 17.73
N ILE A 10 -4.52 15.99 16.97
CA ILE A 10 -3.93 14.63 16.98
C ILE A 10 -2.53 14.65 16.36
N LEU A 11 -2.35 15.36 15.24
CA LEU A 11 -1.05 15.58 14.61
C LEU A 11 -0.11 16.34 15.54
N ALA A 12 -0.58 17.39 16.22
CA ALA A 12 0.19 18.13 17.21
C ALA A 12 0.55 17.28 18.42
N GLY A 13 -0.36 16.43 18.91
CA GLY A 13 -0.10 15.50 20.02
C GLY A 13 0.92 14.41 19.67
N ALA A 14 0.82 13.82 18.48
CA ALA A 14 1.78 12.85 17.97
C ALA A 14 3.15 13.50 17.67
N LEU A 15 3.17 14.74 17.16
CA LEU A 15 4.39 15.53 16.98
C LEU A 15 5.00 15.91 18.34
N CYS A 16 4.21 16.34 19.31
CA CYS A 16 4.70 16.73 20.63
C CYS A 16 5.30 15.51 21.33
N TRP A 17 4.65 14.35 21.25
CA TRP A 17 5.22 13.07 21.72
C TRP A 17 6.53 12.69 21.00
N HIS A 18 6.63 12.95 19.69
CA HIS A 18 7.87 12.74 18.92
C HIS A 18 8.98 13.73 19.34
N MET A 19 8.62 14.94 19.76
CA MET A 19 9.57 16.00 20.13
C MET A 19 10.07 15.90 21.58
N THR A 20 9.27 15.36 22.50
CA THR A 20 9.58 15.40 23.94
C THR A 20 10.00 14.06 24.53
N ARG A 21 10.06 12.98 23.74
CA ARG A 21 10.50 11.68 24.27
C ARG A 21 12.03 11.62 24.32
N PRO A 22 12.65 11.43 25.51
CA PRO A 22 14.10 11.25 25.59
C PRO A 22 14.53 9.98 24.84
N ASP A 23 15.62 10.07 24.08
CA ASP A 23 16.17 8.98 23.26
C ASP A 23 16.79 7.82 24.08
N THR A 24 16.72 7.89 25.42
CA THR A 24 17.43 6.97 26.31
C THR A 24 16.56 5.78 26.74
N ILE A 25 16.39 4.80 25.86
CA ILE A 25 16.40 3.37 26.26
C ILE A 25 17.23 2.60 25.24
N HIS A 26 18.47 3.02 25.00
CA HIS A 26 19.53 2.19 24.43
C HIS A 26 20.87 2.72 24.90
N GLU A 27 21.13 2.61 26.21
CA GLU A 27 22.49 2.70 26.73
C GLU A 27 22.73 1.51 27.66
N LYS A 28 23.19 0.42 27.04
CA LYS A 28 24.06 -0.62 27.61
C LYS A 28 24.26 -1.70 26.55
N VAL A 29 25.10 -1.42 25.55
CA VAL A 29 26.24 -2.24 25.09
C VAL A 29 27.00 -1.33 24.12
N GLY A 30 28.21 -0.92 24.51
CA GLY A 30 29.05 -0.02 23.72
C GLY A 30 29.53 -0.66 22.41
N GLY A 31 29.36 0.08 21.33
CA GLY A 31 30.04 -0.09 20.05
C GLY A 31 29.90 1.24 19.29
N PRO A 32 30.88 1.65 18.47
CA PRO A 32 30.76 2.89 17.72
C PRO A 32 29.50 2.81 16.86
N ALA A 33 28.58 3.77 17.05
CA ALA A 33 27.43 3.90 16.19
C ALA A 33 27.95 4.00 14.75
N ARG A 34 27.65 2.98 13.92
CA ARG A 34 27.81 3.12 12.47
C ARG A 34 27.01 4.37 12.09
N PRO A 35 27.60 5.36 11.40
CA PRO A 35 26.82 6.47 10.91
C PRO A 35 25.68 5.87 10.10
N ALA A 36 24.45 6.19 10.47
CA ALA A 36 23.28 5.81 9.70
C ALA A 36 23.56 6.28 8.27
N SER A 37 23.77 5.34 7.34
CA SER A 37 23.82 5.65 5.93
C SER A 37 22.47 6.27 5.61
N GLN A 38 22.46 7.59 5.46
CA GLN A 38 21.31 8.30 4.94
C GLN A 38 21.12 7.75 3.52
N GLU A 39 20.25 6.76 3.37
CA GLU A 39 19.70 6.44 2.06
C GLU A 39 18.98 7.71 1.60
N THR A 40 19.66 8.52 0.80
CA THR A 40 19.09 9.72 0.21
C THR A 40 17.85 9.29 -0.55
N ARG A 41 16.66 9.70 -0.09
CA ARG A 41 15.40 9.46 -0.80
C ARG A 41 15.53 10.02 -2.21
N THR A 42 15.71 9.16 -3.20
CA THR A 42 15.77 9.58 -4.60
C THR A 42 14.35 9.84 -5.08
N PHE A 43 14.03 11.11 -5.27
CA PHE A 43 12.78 11.52 -5.90
C PHE A 43 12.99 11.62 -7.42
N PRO A 44 12.08 11.06 -8.24
CA PRO A 44 12.10 11.29 -9.69
C PRO A 44 12.18 12.78 -10.02
N ALA A 45 12.83 13.11 -11.13
CA ALA A 45 12.93 14.49 -11.59
C ALA A 45 11.52 15.10 -11.77
N GLY A 46 11.33 16.33 -11.29
CA GLY A 46 10.03 17.01 -11.33
C GLY A 46 9.06 16.64 -10.20
N THR A 47 9.42 15.74 -9.28
CA THR A 47 8.64 15.52 -8.06
C THR A 47 8.62 16.79 -7.21
N PRO A 48 7.45 17.27 -6.77
CA PRO A 48 7.36 18.41 -5.86
C PRO A 48 8.17 18.19 -4.59
N ARG A 49 8.84 19.23 -4.10
CA ARG A 49 9.66 19.19 -2.89
C ARG A 49 9.16 20.17 -1.84
N PRO A 50 9.20 19.78 -0.55
CA PRO A 50 8.92 20.73 0.52
C PRO A 50 10.00 21.82 0.55
N PRO A 51 9.68 23.02 1.05
CA PRO A 51 10.69 24.04 1.34
C PRO A 51 11.79 23.48 2.25
N GLU A 52 13.05 23.70 1.89
CA GLU A 52 14.21 23.10 2.55
C GLU A 52 14.39 23.60 4.00
N GLU A 53 13.93 24.82 4.27
CA GLU A 53 13.96 25.45 5.59
C GLU A 53 12.99 24.83 6.61
N LEU A 54 12.03 24.01 6.17
CA LEU A 54 11.09 23.36 7.08
C LEU A 54 11.79 22.27 7.91
N PRO A 55 11.47 22.12 9.20
CA PRO A 55 11.83 20.94 9.97
C PRO A 55 11.33 19.65 9.29
N SER A 56 12.07 18.54 9.42
CA SER A 56 11.76 17.27 8.74
C SER A 56 10.33 16.76 8.99
N SER A 57 9.77 17.01 10.18
CA SER A 57 8.38 16.66 10.50
C SER A 57 7.37 17.47 9.66
N LEU A 58 7.62 18.75 9.42
CA LEU A 58 6.78 19.60 8.58
C LEU A 58 6.99 19.30 7.10
N GLN A 59 8.18 18.88 6.70
CA GLN A 59 8.42 18.37 5.34
C GLN A 59 7.55 17.14 5.05
N LEU A 60 7.47 16.17 5.97
CA LEU A 60 6.59 15.00 5.81
C LEU A 60 5.10 15.38 5.73
N VAL A 61 4.65 16.33 6.55
CA VAL A 61 3.26 16.84 6.49
C VAL A 61 3.00 17.52 5.15
N TRP A 62 3.97 18.31 4.67
CA TRP A 62 3.90 18.93 3.36
C TRP A 62 3.83 17.89 2.25
N GLU A 63 4.64 16.83 2.30
CA GLU A 63 4.60 15.74 1.32
C GLU A 63 3.24 15.03 1.33
N GLY A 64 2.71 14.71 2.51
CA GLY A 64 1.37 14.13 2.65
C GLY A 64 0.26 15.03 2.11
N TRP A 65 0.42 16.36 2.22
CA TRP A 65 -0.52 17.33 1.66
C TRP A 65 -0.51 17.35 0.12
N HIS A 66 0.66 17.10 -0.49
CA HIS A 66 0.91 17.10 -1.94
C HIS A 66 1.03 15.66 -2.52
N ILE A 67 0.36 14.70 -1.89
CA ILE A 67 0.52 13.29 -2.26
C ILE A 67 0.06 12.98 -3.69
N ARG A 68 -0.90 13.74 -4.23
CA ARG A 68 -1.38 13.55 -5.60
C ARG A 68 -0.28 13.81 -6.61
N GLU A 69 0.37 14.96 -6.46
CA GLU A 69 1.44 15.40 -7.33
C GLU A 69 2.68 14.50 -7.19
N ILE A 70 2.98 14.05 -5.97
CA ILE A 70 4.04 13.07 -5.70
C ILE A 70 3.72 11.72 -6.33
N ALA A 71 2.49 11.22 -6.23
CA ALA A 71 2.10 9.95 -6.84
C ALA A 71 2.21 10.01 -8.37
N HIS A 72 1.74 11.09 -8.99
CA HIS A 72 1.84 11.29 -10.44
C HIS A 72 3.29 11.41 -10.93
N SER A 73 4.22 11.88 -10.11
CA SER A 73 5.64 11.95 -10.50
C SER A 73 6.38 10.62 -10.37
N ARG A 74 5.78 9.59 -9.74
CA ARG A 74 6.43 8.27 -9.58
C ARG A 74 6.48 7.43 -10.85
N ILE A 75 5.58 7.67 -11.79
CA ILE A 75 5.50 6.93 -13.04
C ILE A 75 5.36 7.88 -14.23
N PRO A 76 5.72 7.46 -15.45
CA PRO A 76 5.43 8.24 -16.65
C PRO A 76 3.94 8.54 -16.77
N ARG A 77 3.59 9.73 -17.30
CA ARG A 77 2.20 10.20 -17.37
C ARG A 77 1.35 9.28 -18.25
N GLU A 78 1.92 8.79 -19.33
CA GLU A 78 1.31 7.82 -20.24
C GLU A 78 1.00 6.48 -19.56
N ASP A 79 1.69 6.16 -18.45
CA ASP A 79 1.48 4.94 -17.69
C ASP A 79 0.39 5.05 -16.62
N TRP A 80 -0.08 6.27 -16.35
CA TRP A 80 -1.19 6.49 -15.43
C TRP A 80 -2.51 6.00 -16.02
N VAL A 81 -3.22 5.18 -15.25
CA VAL A 81 -4.51 4.62 -15.64
C VAL A 81 -5.57 5.08 -14.64
N PRO A 82 -6.59 5.84 -15.08
CA PRO A 82 -7.71 6.18 -14.23
C PRO A 82 -8.41 4.91 -13.72
N LEU A 83 -8.89 4.91 -12.47
CA LEU A 83 -9.52 3.76 -11.82
C LEU A 83 -10.69 3.21 -12.65
N LYS A 84 -11.45 4.10 -13.29
CA LYS A 84 -12.58 3.77 -14.19
C LYS A 84 -12.16 3.09 -15.50
N GLN A 85 -10.88 3.14 -15.85
CA GLN A 85 -10.28 2.47 -17.01
C GLN A 85 -9.51 1.20 -16.61
N MET A 86 -9.62 0.77 -15.36
CA MET A 86 -9.13 -0.53 -14.91
C MET A 86 -10.26 -1.57 -15.00
N SER A 87 -9.89 -2.85 -15.04
CA SER A 87 -10.85 -3.93 -14.90
C SER A 87 -11.65 -3.76 -13.60
N PRO A 88 -12.98 -3.96 -13.60
CA PRO A 88 -13.80 -3.80 -12.40
C PRO A 88 -13.43 -4.79 -11.29
N TRP A 89 -12.68 -5.85 -11.63
CA TRP A 89 -12.22 -6.87 -10.69
C TRP A 89 -11.00 -6.43 -9.88
N LEU A 90 -10.11 -5.60 -10.45
CA LEU A 90 -8.84 -5.28 -9.81
C LEU A 90 -8.98 -4.45 -8.54
N PRO A 91 -9.73 -3.32 -8.53
CA PRO A 91 -9.97 -2.55 -7.30
C PRO A 91 -10.64 -3.42 -6.21
N LYS A 92 -11.60 -4.27 -6.59
CA LYS A 92 -12.29 -5.19 -5.69
C LYS A 92 -11.33 -6.22 -5.09
N ALA A 93 -10.53 -6.87 -5.93
CA ALA A 93 -9.54 -7.86 -5.51
C ALA A 93 -8.51 -7.25 -4.54
N GLN A 94 -8.04 -6.04 -4.83
CA GLN A 94 -7.08 -5.33 -3.98
C GLN A 94 -7.67 -5.03 -2.60
N VAL A 95 -8.89 -4.48 -2.56
CA VAL A 95 -9.61 -4.20 -1.32
C VAL A 95 -9.88 -5.50 -0.55
N ALA A 96 -10.33 -6.55 -1.23
CA ALA A 96 -10.67 -7.82 -0.59
C ALA A 96 -9.49 -8.46 0.15
N VAL A 97 -8.29 -8.41 -0.45
CA VAL A 97 -7.10 -9.08 0.13
C VAL A 97 -6.30 -8.20 1.09
N GLU A 98 -6.19 -6.90 0.84
CA GLU A 98 -5.35 -6.02 1.67
C GLU A 98 -6.13 -5.28 2.75
N ASP A 99 -7.38 -4.90 2.48
CA ASP A 99 -8.10 -3.93 3.31
C ASP A 99 -9.62 -4.02 3.13
N LYS A 100 -10.22 -5.10 3.64
CA LYS A 100 -11.66 -5.40 3.44
C LYS A 100 -12.62 -4.29 3.89
N ARG A 101 -12.15 -3.42 4.78
CA ARG A 101 -12.91 -2.30 5.37
C ARG A 101 -12.50 -0.96 4.78
N PHE A 102 -11.75 -0.96 3.68
CA PHE A 102 -11.19 0.22 3.05
C PHE A 102 -12.19 1.37 2.96
N TYR A 103 -13.42 1.12 2.52
CA TYR A 103 -14.43 2.16 2.33
C TYR A 103 -15.09 2.66 3.63
N SER A 104 -14.91 1.96 4.76
CA SER A 104 -15.55 2.29 6.05
C SER A 104 -14.64 3.04 7.04
N HIS A 105 -13.32 2.83 6.97
CA HIS A 105 -12.37 3.47 7.89
C HIS A 105 -11.76 4.75 7.27
N HIS A 106 -11.00 5.51 8.05
CA HIS A 106 -10.36 6.75 7.61
C HIS A 106 -8.84 6.64 7.83
N GLY A 107 -8.12 5.98 6.92
CA GLY A 107 -6.66 5.85 6.97
C GLY A 107 -6.11 4.75 7.86
N VAL A 108 -6.65 4.55 9.05
CA VAL A 108 -6.28 3.42 9.94
C VAL A 108 -7.50 2.58 10.26
N ASP A 109 -7.29 1.29 10.52
CA ASP A 109 -8.34 0.34 10.84
C ASP A 109 -8.11 -0.35 12.20
N PRO A 110 -8.54 0.26 13.33
CA PRO A 110 -8.38 -0.35 14.65
C PRO A 110 -9.05 -1.72 14.80
N ASP A 111 -10.27 -1.89 14.30
CA ASP A 111 -10.97 -3.19 14.40
C ASP A 111 -10.31 -4.23 13.48
N GLY A 112 -9.84 -3.79 12.31
CA GLY A 112 -9.06 -4.62 11.38
C GLY A 112 -7.75 -5.09 12.01
N ILE A 113 -7.04 -4.22 12.73
CA ILE A 113 -5.84 -4.56 13.49
C ILE A 113 -6.17 -5.61 14.56
N ILE A 114 -7.18 -5.37 15.41
CA ILE A 114 -7.56 -6.30 16.48
C ILE A 114 -7.92 -7.67 15.89
N ARG A 115 -8.74 -7.68 14.84
CA ARG A 115 -9.16 -8.90 14.15
C ARG A 115 -7.97 -9.65 13.53
N ALA A 116 -7.08 -8.95 12.82
CA ALA A 116 -5.90 -9.56 12.21
C ALA A 116 -4.98 -10.15 13.29
N THR A 117 -4.80 -9.46 14.43
CA THR A 117 -4.04 -9.99 15.57
C THR A 117 -4.66 -11.28 16.11
N LEU A 118 -5.98 -11.33 16.32
CA LEU A 118 -6.66 -12.53 16.81
C LEU A 118 -6.53 -13.70 15.83
N VAL A 119 -6.73 -13.46 14.53
CA VAL A 119 -6.60 -14.47 13.48
C VAL A 119 -5.16 -15.00 13.42
N ASN A 120 -4.16 -14.14 13.45
CA ASN A 120 -2.76 -14.55 13.37
C ASN A 120 -2.33 -15.35 14.61
N ILE A 121 -2.83 -15.02 15.81
CA ILE A 121 -2.59 -15.81 17.04
C ILE A 121 -3.21 -17.20 16.92
N GLN A 122 -4.42 -17.31 16.37
CA GLN A 122 -5.11 -18.60 16.22
C GLN A 122 -4.44 -19.53 15.21
N ASN A 123 -3.78 -18.97 14.18
CA ASN A 123 -3.16 -19.75 13.10
C ASN A 123 -1.66 -19.94 13.27
N ASP A 124 -1.04 -19.35 14.31
CA ASP A 124 0.41 -19.35 14.55
C ASP A 124 1.25 -18.86 13.33
N GLU A 125 0.63 -18.08 12.46
CA GLU A 125 1.25 -17.48 11.27
C GLU A 125 0.58 -16.15 10.90
N VAL A 126 1.28 -15.29 10.15
CA VAL A 126 0.73 -14.02 9.64
C VAL A 126 -0.13 -14.30 8.41
N VAL A 127 -1.41 -14.60 8.64
CA VAL A 127 -2.40 -14.85 7.58
C VAL A 127 -3.00 -13.53 7.06
N GLU A 128 -3.13 -12.53 7.94
CA GLU A 128 -3.73 -11.24 7.61
C GLU A 128 -2.84 -10.05 7.96
N GLY A 129 -2.80 -9.09 7.04
CA GLY A 129 -2.15 -7.80 7.23
C GLY A 129 -2.97 -6.88 8.14
N ALA A 130 -2.28 -6.15 9.01
CA ALA A 130 -2.89 -5.15 9.89
C ALA A 130 -2.81 -3.72 9.33
N SER A 131 -2.22 -3.52 8.13
CA SER A 131 -2.03 -2.19 7.53
C SER A 131 -3.05 -1.94 6.42
N THR A 132 -3.65 -0.74 6.42
CA THR A 132 -4.61 -0.32 5.39
C THR A 132 -3.94 0.00 4.06
N ILE A 133 -4.70 0.05 2.97
CA ILE A 133 -4.21 0.50 1.66
C ILE A 133 -3.63 1.92 1.76
N THR A 134 -4.25 2.82 2.50
CA THR A 134 -3.76 4.19 2.69
C THR A 134 -2.42 4.22 3.42
N GLN A 135 -2.25 3.39 4.46
CA GLN A 135 -0.97 3.26 5.16
C GLN A 135 0.12 2.73 4.24
N GLN A 136 -0.20 1.73 3.42
CA GLN A 136 0.75 1.19 2.46
C GLN A 136 1.14 2.23 1.39
N LEU A 137 0.17 3.02 0.91
CA LEU A 137 0.42 4.11 -0.04
C LEU A 137 1.41 5.14 0.54
N VAL A 138 1.14 5.68 1.72
CA VAL A 138 2.02 6.70 2.33
C VAL A 138 3.39 6.12 2.68
N LYS A 139 3.44 4.86 3.13
CA LYS A 139 4.70 4.16 3.40
C LYS A 139 5.57 4.10 2.15
N ASN A 140 5.00 3.65 1.04
CA ASN A 140 5.73 3.42 -0.20
C ASN A 140 6.12 4.74 -0.90
N LEU A 141 5.29 5.78 -0.79
CA LEU A 141 5.54 7.05 -1.46
C LEU A 141 6.40 8.03 -0.66
N LEU A 142 6.25 8.06 0.67
CA LEU A 142 6.74 9.17 1.49
C LEU A 142 7.72 8.74 2.57
N LEU A 143 7.81 7.45 2.91
CA LEU A 143 8.63 7.00 4.03
C LEU A 143 9.80 6.14 3.58
N THR A 144 10.84 6.10 4.40
CA THR A 144 11.97 5.19 4.23
C THR A 144 11.61 3.78 4.71
N SER A 145 12.43 2.80 4.35
CA SER A 145 12.26 1.37 4.67
C SER A 145 12.52 1.01 6.14
N ASP A 146 13.01 1.93 6.99
CA ASP A 146 13.41 1.67 8.37
C ASP A 146 12.26 1.14 9.25
N GLN A 147 12.33 -0.09 9.77
CA GLN A 147 11.24 -0.71 10.54
C GLN A 147 11.14 -0.24 12.01
N SER A 148 11.03 1.07 12.25
CA SER A 148 10.88 1.64 13.58
C SER A 148 9.42 1.95 13.97
N VAL A 149 9.14 1.94 15.28
CA VAL A 149 7.83 2.37 15.84
C VAL A 149 7.53 3.83 15.48
N LYS A 150 8.57 4.68 15.43
CA LYS A 150 8.48 6.08 14.99
C LYS A 150 7.94 6.16 13.56
N ARG A 151 8.49 5.37 12.62
CA ARG A 151 7.97 5.29 11.24
C ARG A 151 6.52 4.80 11.21
N LYS A 152 6.15 3.79 12.01
CA LYS A 152 4.77 3.27 12.01
C LYS A 152 3.76 4.30 12.51
N ALA A 153 4.13 5.12 13.50
CA ALA A 153 3.30 6.25 13.93
C ALA A 153 3.17 7.32 12.84
N ALA A 154 4.26 7.61 12.12
CA ALA A 154 4.23 8.52 10.98
C ALA A 154 3.33 8.01 9.84
N GLU A 155 3.35 6.70 9.53
CA GLU A 155 2.41 6.08 8.57
C GLU A 155 0.96 6.34 8.96
N ALA A 156 0.60 6.09 10.23
CA ALA A 156 -0.76 6.30 10.70
C ALA A 156 -1.19 7.77 10.62
N ALA A 157 -0.32 8.69 11.04
CA ALA A 157 -0.58 10.13 10.99
C ALA A 157 -0.74 10.65 9.55
N LEU A 158 0.15 10.21 8.63
CA LEU A 158 0.07 10.58 7.22
C LEU A 158 -1.13 9.96 6.53
N ALA A 159 -1.49 8.71 6.85
CA ALA A 159 -2.68 8.08 6.30
C ALA A 159 -3.95 8.86 6.67
N LEU A 160 -4.07 9.32 7.92
CA LEU A 160 -5.17 10.18 8.36
C LEU A 160 -5.20 11.51 7.61
N LEU A 161 -4.04 12.14 7.40
CA LEU A 161 -3.92 13.38 6.65
C LEU A 161 -4.36 13.22 5.20
N VAL A 162 -3.91 12.15 4.54
CA VAL A 162 -4.24 11.84 3.15
C VAL A 162 -5.74 11.58 3.00
N GLU A 163 -6.36 10.81 3.89
CA GLU A 163 -7.80 10.51 3.87
C GLU A 163 -8.68 11.72 4.15
N ALA A 164 -8.16 12.75 4.82
CA ALA A 164 -8.86 14.01 4.99
C ALA A 164 -8.89 14.85 3.70
N ARG A 165 -8.03 14.54 2.73
CA ARG A 165 -7.83 15.32 1.49
C ARG A 165 -8.14 14.58 0.22
N CYS A 166 -8.07 13.26 0.22
CA CYS A 166 -8.25 12.38 -0.93
C CYS A 166 -9.48 11.51 -0.70
N SER A 167 -10.29 11.36 -1.74
CA SER A 167 -11.34 10.35 -1.76
C SER A 167 -10.74 8.94 -1.79
N LYS A 168 -11.53 7.94 -1.39
CA LYS A 168 -11.15 6.53 -1.45
C LYS A 168 -10.76 6.09 -2.86
N GLU A 169 -11.46 6.61 -3.87
CA GLU A 169 -11.19 6.34 -5.28
C GLU A 169 -9.82 6.87 -5.69
N GLU A 170 -9.47 8.11 -5.32
CA GLU A 170 -8.15 8.68 -5.60
C GLU A 170 -7.03 7.91 -4.88
N ILE A 171 -7.24 7.52 -3.62
CA ILE A 171 -6.25 6.74 -2.86
C ILE A 171 -6.00 5.39 -3.54
N LEU A 172 -7.07 4.69 -3.93
CA LEU A 172 -6.96 3.40 -4.58
C LEU A 172 -6.35 3.50 -5.98
N GLU A 173 -6.70 4.55 -6.73
CA GLU A 173 -6.09 4.85 -8.03
C GLU A 173 -4.58 5.10 -7.90
N MET A 174 -4.16 5.97 -6.97
CA MET A 174 -2.75 6.23 -6.69
C MET A 174 -2.03 4.92 -6.31
N TYR A 175 -2.60 4.15 -5.38
CA TYR A 175 -2.03 2.88 -4.93
C TYR A 175 -1.82 1.90 -6.10
N LEU A 176 -2.84 1.68 -6.94
CA LEU A 176 -2.76 0.74 -8.05
C LEU A 176 -1.80 1.19 -9.17
N ASN A 177 -1.57 2.50 -9.30
CA ASN A 177 -0.62 3.05 -10.28
C ASN A 177 0.81 3.10 -9.77
N THR A 178 1.06 3.22 -8.46
CA THR A 178 2.42 3.42 -7.94
C THR A 178 3.00 2.20 -7.22
N THR A 179 2.22 1.14 -7.03
CA THR A 179 2.70 -0.06 -6.33
C THR A 179 3.64 -0.87 -7.20
N PHE A 180 4.78 -1.27 -6.66
CA PHE A 180 5.69 -2.21 -7.31
C PHE A 180 5.12 -3.63 -7.27
N LEU A 181 5.02 -4.26 -8.44
CA LEU A 181 4.34 -5.55 -8.63
C LEU A 181 5.30 -6.68 -9.05
N GLY A 182 6.62 -6.44 -9.03
CA GLY A 182 7.63 -7.41 -9.44
C GLY A 182 8.01 -7.30 -10.92
N SER A 183 9.03 -8.04 -11.36
CA SER A 183 9.54 -7.99 -12.76
C SER A 183 9.87 -6.59 -13.29
N GLY A 184 10.26 -5.65 -12.43
CA GLY A 184 10.47 -4.26 -12.84
C GLY A 184 9.19 -3.47 -13.12
N ALA A 185 8.02 -4.08 -12.99
CA ALA A 185 6.73 -3.42 -13.23
C ALA A 185 6.30 -2.61 -12.00
N THR A 186 6.11 -1.31 -12.20
CA THR A 186 5.46 -0.42 -11.24
C THR A 186 4.11 0.03 -11.81
N GLY A 187 3.05 -0.20 -11.04
CA GLY A 187 1.69 0.15 -11.43
C GLY A 187 1.00 -0.88 -12.32
N VAL A 188 -0.33 -0.77 -12.35
CA VAL A 188 -1.21 -1.70 -13.06
C VAL A 188 -0.92 -1.79 -14.55
N LYS A 189 -0.59 -0.69 -15.23
CA LYS A 189 -0.38 -0.70 -16.68
C LYS A 189 0.81 -1.57 -17.06
N GLN A 190 1.95 -1.32 -16.43
CA GLN A 190 3.17 -2.09 -16.68
C GLN A 190 2.97 -3.54 -16.28
N ALA A 191 2.37 -3.82 -15.12
CA ALA A 191 2.16 -5.19 -14.67
C ALA A 191 1.19 -5.98 -15.58
N SER A 192 0.12 -5.34 -16.07
CA SER A 192 -0.82 -5.97 -17.01
C SER A 192 -0.15 -6.35 -18.32
N GLN A 193 0.76 -5.50 -18.81
CA GLN A 193 1.50 -5.77 -20.03
C GLN A 193 2.59 -6.82 -19.80
N VAL A 194 3.41 -6.65 -18.76
CA VAL A 194 4.49 -7.57 -18.41
C VAL A 194 3.96 -8.98 -18.19
N TYR A 195 2.91 -9.14 -17.38
CA TYR A 195 2.44 -10.48 -17.02
C TYR A 195 1.45 -11.08 -18.01
N PHE A 196 0.65 -10.28 -18.72
CA PHE A 196 -0.47 -10.80 -19.52
C PHE A 196 -0.53 -10.28 -20.96
N GLY A 197 0.30 -9.31 -21.34
CA GLY A 197 0.21 -8.66 -22.64
C GLY A 197 -1.14 -7.96 -22.88
N LYS A 198 -1.77 -7.45 -21.80
CA LYS A 198 -3.12 -6.88 -21.84
C LYS A 198 -3.17 -5.44 -21.34
N ASN A 199 -4.18 -4.70 -21.80
CA ASN A 199 -4.52 -3.44 -21.15
C ASN A 199 -5.19 -3.71 -19.78
N PRO A 200 -5.04 -2.80 -18.81
CA PRO A 200 -5.64 -2.92 -17.48
C PRO A 200 -7.15 -3.17 -17.47
N LYS A 201 -7.89 -2.57 -18.40
CA LYS A 201 -9.35 -2.78 -18.56
C LYS A 201 -9.73 -4.19 -19.01
N ASP A 202 -8.81 -4.91 -19.67
CA ASP A 202 -9.07 -6.19 -20.32
C ASP A 202 -8.66 -7.39 -19.43
N LEU A 203 -8.23 -7.13 -18.18
CA LEU A 203 -7.89 -8.16 -17.20
C LEU A 203 -9.14 -8.94 -16.77
N SER A 204 -9.06 -10.26 -16.86
CA SER A 204 -10.09 -11.15 -16.29
C SER A 204 -10.02 -11.17 -14.75
N LEU A 205 -11.04 -11.73 -14.11
CA LEU A 205 -11.09 -11.92 -12.66
C LEU A 205 -9.83 -12.63 -12.10
N PRO A 206 -9.39 -13.80 -12.61
CA PRO A 206 -8.19 -14.46 -12.08
C PRO A 206 -6.89 -13.68 -12.35
N GLN A 207 -6.81 -12.92 -13.44
CA GLN A 207 -5.65 -12.06 -13.74
C GLN A 207 -5.59 -10.87 -12.78
N ALA A 208 -6.73 -10.22 -12.54
CA ALA A 208 -6.86 -9.14 -11.55
C ALA A 208 -6.53 -9.64 -10.13
N ALA A 209 -7.02 -10.81 -9.75
CA ALA A 209 -6.71 -11.45 -8.47
C ALA A 209 -5.21 -11.81 -8.35
N THR A 210 -4.57 -12.19 -9.46
CA THR A 210 -3.12 -12.43 -9.49
C THR A 210 -2.37 -11.13 -9.18
N LEU A 211 -2.65 -10.04 -9.89
CA LEU A 211 -1.99 -8.75 -9.64
C LEU A 211 -2.23 -8.23 -8.22
N ALA A 212 -3.46 -8.32 -7.71
CA ALA A 212 -3.80 -7.88 -6.36
C ALA A 212 -3.06 -8.69 -5.26
N GLY A 213 -2.61 -9.90 -5.56
CA GLY A 213 -1.84 -10.73 -4.64
C GLY A 213 -0.35 -10.37 -4.56
N LEU A 214 0.21 -9.70 -5.57
CA LEU A 214 1.65 -9.42 -5.68
C LEU A 214 2.20 -8.41 -4.65
N PRO A 215 1.49 -7.34 -4.24
CA PRO A 215 2.01 -6.37 -3.28
C PRO A 215 2.52 -6.97 -1.96
N TYR A 216 1.96 -8.12 -1.54
CA TYR A 216 2.39 -8.86 -0.35
C TYR A 216 3.88 -9.21 -0.38
N ALA A 217 4.38 -9.67 -1.53
CA ALA A 217 5.78 -10.06 -1.71
C ALA A 217 6.14 -10.06 -3.22
N PRO A 218 6.30 -8.88 -3.84
CA PRO A 218 6.31 -8.74 -5.30
C PRO A 218 7.44 -9.51 -5.99
N THR A 219 8.61 -9.59 -5.35
CA THR A 219 9.75 -10.36 -5.88
C THR A 219 9.58 -11.86 -5.64
N ALA A 220 9.15 -12.27 -4.44
CA ALA A 220 9.07 -13.68 -4.05
C ALA A 220 7.86 -14.41 -4.64
N LEU A 221 6.78 -13.69 -4.96
CA LEU A 221 5.56 -14.21 -5.59
C LEU A 221 5.47 -13.87 -7.08
N ASN A 222 6.56 -13.40 -7.67
CA ASN A 222 6.64 -13.14 -9.10
C ASN A 222 6.25 -14.40 -9.89
N PRO A 223 5.20 -14.38 -10.74
CA PRO A 223 4.73 -15.54 -11.48
C PRO A 223 5.79 -16.23 -12.36
N TYR A 224 6.78 -15.48 -12.85
CA TYR A 224 7.89 -16.03 -13.67
C TYR A 224 8.90 -16.84 -12.84
N ALA A 225 9.10 -16.47 -11.58
CA ALA A 225 10.07 -17.12 -10.69
C ALA A 225 9.41 -18.14 -9.75
N ASN A 226 8.17 -17.88 -9.34
CA ASN A 226 7.43 -18.68 -8.36
C ASN A 226 5.96 -18.82 -8.76
N TRP A 227 5.73 -19.59 -9.81
CA TRP A 227 4.39 -19.84 -10.34
C TRP A 227 3.45 -20.44 -9.29
N GLN A 228 3.92 -21.41 -8.50
CA GLN A 228 3.08 -22.10 -7.50
C GLN A 228 2.69 -21.16 -6.35
N GLY A 229 3.64 -20.39 -5.82
CA GLY A 229 3.37 -19.39 -4.78
C GLY A 229 2.42 -18.30 -5.27
N SER A 230 2.62 -17.82 -6.50
CA SER A 230 1.73 -16.85 -7.15
C SER A 230 0.31 -17.40 -7.30
N LYS A 231 0.16 -18.64 -7.80
CA LYS A 231 -1.14 -19.32 -7.91
C LYS A 231 -1.82 -19.49 -6.56
N LYS A 232 -1.07 -19.90 -5.52
CA LYS A 232 -1.60 -20.01 -4.15
C LYS A 232 -2.12 -18.66 -3.65
N ARG A 233 -1.35 -17.58 -3.85
CA ARG A 233 -1.76 -16.23 -3.42
C ARG A 233 -2.96 -15.71 -4.20
N ARG A 234 -3.02 -15.91 -5.52
CA ARG A 234 -4.21 -15.59 -6.33
C ARG A 234 -5.45 -16.31 -5.80
N ASN A 235 -5.35 -17.61 -5.52
CA ASN A 235 -6.48 -18.39 -5.02
C ASN A 235 -6.96 -17.87 -3.66
N LEU A 236 -6.04 -17.44 -2.78
CA LEU A 236 -6.41 -16.74 -1.55
C LEU A 236 -7.20 -15.46 -1.85
N VAL A 237 -6.75 -14.62 -2.79
CA VAL A 237 -7.46 -13.39 -3.18
C VAL A 237 -8.87 -13.71 -3.66
N LEU A 238 -9.03 -14.71 -4.53
CA LEU A 238 -10.34 -15.13 -5.05
C LEU A 238 -11.27 -15.60 -3.92
N ASN A 239 -10.77 -16.40 -2.98
CA ASN A 239 -11.54 -16.81 -1.80
C ASN A 239 -11.97 -15.59 -0.96
N ARG A 240 -11.07 -14.62 -0.73
CA ARG A 240 -11.41 -13.39 -0.01
C ARG A 240 -12.47 -12.56 -0.72
N MET A 241 -12.46 -12.52 -2.05
CA MET A 241 -13.50 -11.86 -2.83
C MET A 241 -14.86 -12.56 -2.67
N ALA A 242 -14.87 -13.90 -2.67
CA ALA A 242 -16.10 -14.67 -2.47
C ALA A 242 -16.64 -14.55 -1.03
N GLU A 243 -15.78 -14.60 -0.01
CA GLU A 243 -16.12 -14.37 1.41
C GLU A 243 -16.75 -12.99 1.66
N GLN A 244 -16.52 -12.03 0.76
CA GLN A 244 -17.01 -10.66 0.82
C GLN A 244 -18.11 -10.38 -0.21
N ASP A 245 -18.74 -11.44 -0.76
CA ASP A 245 -19.84 -11.38 -1.72
C ASP A 245 -19.53 -10.57 -3.00
N MET A 246 -18.24 -10.44 -3.36
CA MET A 246 -17.82 -9.69 -4.55
C MET A 246 -17.89 -10.50 -5.85
N ILE A 247 -17.89 -11.84 -5.73
CA ILE A 247 -18.01 -12.82 -6.81
C ILE A 247 -18.93 -13.96 -6.38
N THR A 248 -19.59 -14.61 -7.34
CA THR A 248 -20.44 -15.78 -7.06
C THR A 248 -19.61 -17.05 -6.84
N PRO A 249 -20.19 -18.10 -6.23
CA PRO A 249 -19.53 -19.41 -6.13
C PRO A 249 -19.10 -19.99 -7.48
N GLU A 250 -19.92 -19.82 -8.52
CA GLU A 250 -19.60 -20.23 -9.90
C GLU A 250 -18.40 -19.48 -10.46
N GLN A 251 -18.36 -18.15 -10.30
CA GLN A 251 -17.20 -17.33 -10.71
C GLN A 251 -15.93 -17.72 -9.96
N LEU A 252 -16.03 -18.08 -8.67
CA LEU A 252 -14.91 -18.57 -7.88
C LEU A 252 -14.40 -19.90 -8.45
N GLU A 253 -15.28 -20.87 -8.67
CA GLU A 253 -14.92 -22.19 -9.19
C GLU A 253 -14.21 -22.07 -10.56
N ASP A 254 -14.80 -21.32 -11.49
CA ASP A 254 -14.23 -21.06 -12.80
C ASP A 254 -12.84 -20.42 -12.69
N ALA A 255 -12.71 -19.35 -11.90
CA ALA A 255 -11.45 -18.62 -11.75
C ALA A 255 -10.34 -19.44 -11.06
N LEU A 256 -10.69 -20.37 -10.16
CA LEU A 256 -9.73 -21.26 -9.50
C LEU A 256 -9.16 -22.29 -10.48
N ASN A 257 -9.98 -22.76 -11.42
CA ASN A 257 -9.63 -23.72 -12.45
C ASN A 257 -8.80 -23.10 -13.59
N GLU A 258 -8.88 -21.78 -13.78
CA GLU A 258 -8.04 -21.09 -14.75
C GLU A 258 -6.53 -21.12 -14.38
N PRO A 259 -5.63 -21.31 -15.37
CA PRO A 259 -4.21 -21.10 -15.16
C PRO A 259 -3.93 -19.63 -14.85
N LEU A 260 -2.71 -19.30 -14.40
CA LEU A 260 -2.35 -17.89 -14.17
C LEU A 260 -2.43 -17.05 -15.47
N GLY A 261 -2.33 -17.68 -16.64
CA GLY A 261 -2.45 -16.98 -17.93
C GLY A 261 -1.28 -16.05 -18.24
N ILE A 262 -0.09 -16.31 -17.67
CA ILE A 262 1.11 -15.50 -17.84
C ILE A 262 1.61 -15.58 -19.28
N GLY A 263 1.84 -14.41 -19.90
CA GLY A 263 2.44 -14.28 -21.23
C GLY A 263 3.89 -14.75 -21.23
N LYS A 264 4.29 -15.50 -22.25
CA LYS A 264 5.69 -15.85 -22.49
C LYS A 264 6.44 -14.72 -23.18
#